data_AF-A0A6P8JKE8-F1
#
_entry.id   AF-A0A6P8JKE8-F1
#
_cell.length_a   1.000
_cell.length_b   1.000
_cell.length_c   1.000
_cell.angle_alpha   90.00
_cell.angle_beta   90.00
_cell.angle_gamma   90.00
#
_symmetry.space_group_name_H-M   'P 1'
#
loop_
_entity.id
_entity.type
_entity.pdbx_description
1 polymer ?
#
loop_
_entity_poly.entity_id
_entity_poly.type
_entity_poly.pdbx_seq_one_letter_code
_entity_poly.pdbx_strand_id
1 'polypeptide(L)'
;MANFKFLNSEQSYYALKQIILALAVGEEEYQFEHRDLHLGNILIEYTNKKHVICTFKNSKLTVLSKGVNVTIIDYTLSRITINDCCYFNDLSRDEELFQATGDYQYDVYRMMRNEVKNNWSSFSPKTNIIWLSYVIVKVLDSVKYKSINTKVHRMYINKIKELQNIIMTFESASQCANYLFNLN
;
A
#
# COMPACT_ATOMS: atom_id res chain seq x y z
N MET A 1 -6.27 8.70 4.77
CA MET A 1 -6.89 8.60 3.43
C MET A 1 -8.40 8.56 3.59
N ALA A 2 -8.90 7.89 4.63
CA ALA A 2 -10.33 7.77 4.96
C ALA A 2 -11.18 9.04 4.79
N ASN A 3 -10.66 10.22 5.14
CA ASN A 3 -11.39 11.49 5.06
C ASN A 3 -11.01 12.40 3.89
N PHE A 4 -10.07 11.98 3.04
CA PHE A 4 -9.61 12.81 1.92
C PHE A 4 -10.61 12.78 0.76
N LYS A 5 -10.82 13.92 0.10
CA LYS A 5 -11.71 14.04 -1.06
C LYS A 5 -10.90 14.25 -2.33
N PHE A 6 -10.72 13.18 -3.10
CA PHE A 6 -10.06 13.24 -4.40
C PHE A 6 -10.87 14.05 -5.41
N LEU A 7 -10.20 14.72 -6.34
CA LEU A 7 -10.85 15.37 -7.48
C LEU A 7 -11.49 14.32 -8.38
N ASN A 8 -10.70 13.33 -8.81
CA ASN A 8 -11.13 12.20 -9.63
C ASN A 8 -10.20 11.00 -9.34
N SER A 9 -10.40 9.88 -10.04
CA SER A 9 -9.62 8.64 -9.80
C SER A 9 -8.21 8.67 -10.39
N GLU A 10 -7.85 9.68 -11.19
CA GLU A 10 -6.44 9.88 -11.54
C GLU A 10 -5.63 10.16 -10.27
N GLN A 11 -6.15 10.99 -9.36
CA GLN A 11 -5.44 11.28 -8.11
C GLN A 11 -5.30 10.04 -7.23
N SER A 12 -6.35 9.24 -7.07
CA SER A 12 -6.27 8.03 -6.24
C SER A 12 -5.38 6.95 -6.87
N TYR A 13 -5.39 6.81 -8.20
CA TYR A 13 -4.47 5.92 -8.90
C TYR A 13 -2.99 6.34 -8.69
N TYR A 14 -2.68 7.63 -8.80
CA TYR A 14 -1.31 8.10 -8.54
C TYR A 14 -0.93 8.08 -7.05
N ALA A 15 -1.90 8.20 -6.14
CA ALA A 15 -1.67 7.92 -4.71
C ALA A 15 -1.31 6.44 -4.48
N LEU A 16 -2.03 5.50 -5.09
CA LEU A 16 -1.68 4.07 -5.05
C LEU A 16 -0.26 3.81 -5.57
N LYS A 17 0.13 4.45 -6.68
CA LYS A 17 1.51 4.36 -7.21
C LYS A 17 2.56 4.85 -6.20
N GLN A 18 2.28 5.93 -5.47
CA GLN A 18 3.18 6.43 -4.42
C GLN A 18 3.27 5.46 -3.24
N ILE A 19 2.15 4.88 -2.80
CA ILE A 19 2.10 3.88 -1.70
C ILE A 19 2.93 2.65 -2.07
N ILE A 20 2.70 2.09 -3.27
CA ILE A 20 3.41 0.90 -3.75
C ILE A 20 4.91 1.16 -3.80
N LEU A 21 5.34 2.33 -4.29
CA LEU A 21 6.77 2.68 -4.29
C LEU A 21 7.35 2.87 -2.89
N ALA A 22 6.63 3.50 -1.97
CA ALA A 22 7.11 3.68 -0.61
C ALA A 22 7.35 2.32 0.08
N LEU A 23 6.43 1.38 -0.08
CA LEU A 23 6.58 0.01 0.41
C LEU A 23 7.72 -0.72 -0.30
N ALA A 24 7.80 -0.62 -1.63
CA ALA A 24 8.86 -1.25 -2.43
C ALA A 24 10.26 -0.79 -2.01
N VAL A 25 10.45 0.52 -1.75
CA VAL A 25 11.71 1.05 -1.24
C VAL A 25 12.01 0.50 0.16
N GLY A 26 11.01 0.46 1.05
CA GLY A 26 11.19 -0.13 2.37
C GLY A 26 11.56 -1.62 2.33
N GLU A 27 10.93 -2.39 1.42
CA GLU A 27 11.23 -3.80 1.22
C GLU A 27 12.69 -4.03 0.80
N GLU A 28 13.16 -3.28 -0.21
CA GLU A 28 14.51 -3.43 -0.75
C GLU A 28 15.60 -2.98 0.23
N GLU A 29 15.39 -1.85 0.92
CA GLU A 29 16.41 -1.27 1.79
C GLU A 29 16.43 -1.90 3.20
N TYR A 30 15.27 -2.34 3.70
CA TYR A 30 15.12 -2.70 5.11
C TYR A 30 14.27 -3.94 5.37
N GLN A 31 13.92 -4.72 4.34
CA GLN A 31 12.99 -5.85 4.51
C GLN A 31 11.70 -5.42 5.24
N PHE A 32 11.21 -4.23 4.90
CA PHE A 32 10.09 -3.60 5.60
C PHE A 32 8.75 -4.25 5.25
N GLU A 33 7.95 -4.47 6.28
CA GLU A 33 6.53 -4.82 6.18
C GLU A 33 5.72 -3.88 7.07
N HIS A 34 4.70 -3.21 6.52
CA HIS A 34 3.90 -2.28 7.33
C HIS A 34 3.02 -3.01 8.35
N ARG A 35 2.39 -4.11 7.90
CA ARG A 35 1.49 -4.99 8.67
C ARG A 35 0.24 -4.36 9.27
N ASP A 36 0.05 -3.04 9.14
CA ASP A 36 -1.21 -2.39 9.51
C ASP A 36 -1.66 -1.25 8.58
N LEU A 37 -1.59 -1.44 7.26
CA LEU A 37 -1.77 -0.36 6.29
C LEU A 37 -3.25 -0.09 5.95
N HIS A 38 -4.10 0.11 6.95
CA HIS A 38 -5.48 0.51 6.74
C HIS A 38 -5.58 1.99 6.30
N LEU A 39 -6.76 2.45 5.84
CA LEU A 39 -6.94 3.81 5.30
C LEU A 39 -6.64 4.95 6.31
N GLY A 40 -6.59 4.64 7.60
CA GLY A 40 -6.19 5.56 8.66
C GLY A 40 -4.69 5.88 8.62
N ASN A 41 -3.88 4.89 8.26
CA ASN A 41 -2.41 4.95 8.28
C ASN A 41 -1.79 5.46 6.97
N ILE A 42 -2.62 5.98 6.07
CA ILE A 42 -2.19 6.57 4.80
C ILE A 42 -2.62 8.02 4.75
N LEU A 43 -1.77 8.98 5.09
CA LEU A 43 -2.09 10.39 5.00
C LEU A 43 -2.00 10.88 3.56
N ILE A 44 -2.94 11.74 3.16
CA ILE A 44 -2.99 12.36 1.83
C ILE A 44 -3.18 13.86 2.01
N GLU A 45 -2.33 14.63 1.35
CA GLU A 45 -2.44 16.08 1.27
C GLU A 45 -2.46 16.55 -0.19
N TYR A 46 -3.04 17.73 -0.43
CA TYR A 46 -2.91 18.38 -1.73
C TYR A 46 -1.51 18.96 -1.88
N THR A 47 -0.95 18.91 -3.09
CA THR A 47 0.38 19.49 -3.37
C THR A 47 0.42 20.20 -4.71
N ASN A 48 1.22 21.27 -4.79
CA ASN A 48 1.53 21.96 -6.04
C ASN A 48 2.77 21.39 -6.73
N LYS A 49 3.53 20.50 -6.05
CA LYS A 49 4.67 19.82 -6.65
C LYS A 49 4.16 18.91 -7.77
N LYS A 50 4.67 19.06 -8.99
CA LYS A 50 4.25 18.24 -10.15
C LYS A 50 4.71 16.79 -10.03
N HIS A 51 5.81 16.55 -9.33
CA HIS A 51 6.45 15.25 -9.23
C HIS A 51 6.79 14.89 -7.79
N VAL A 52 6.74 13.60 -7.50
CA VAL A 52 7.33 12.94 -6.34
C VAL A 52 8.55 12.17 -6.83
N ILE A 53 9.66 12.30 -6.13
CA ILE A 53 10.95 11.71 -6.52
C ILE A 53 11.35 10.71 -5.45
N CYS A 54 11.74 9.51 -5.84
CA CYS A 54 12.32 8.51 -4.95
C CYS A 54 13.49 7.79 -5.64
N THR A 55 14.32 7.14 -4.84
CA THR A 55 15.34 6.21 -5.33
C THR A 55 14.87 4.80 -5.02
N PHE A 56 14.86 3.93 -6.03
CA PHE A 56 14.46 2.53 -5.90
C PHE A 56 15.46 1.68 -6.68
N LYS A 57 16.08 0.68 -6.04
CA LYS A 57 17.16 -0.14 -6.63
C LYS A 57 18.26 0.71 -7.29
N ASN A 58 18.74 1.72 -6.59
CA ASN A 58 19.73 2.71 -7.08
C ASN A 58 19.29 3.53 -8.31
N SER A 59 18.04 3.42 -8.75
CA SER A 59 17.48 4.18 -9.86
C SER A 59 16.60 5.31 -9.35
N LYS A 60 16.83 6.52 -9.86
CA LYS A 60 16.01 7.69 -9.53
C LYS A 60 14.71 7.66 -10.33
N LEU A 61 13.58 7.50 -9.65
CA LEU A 61 12.25 7.51 -10.25
C LEU A 61 11.58 8.86 -10.04
N THR A 62 10.85 9.29 -11.06
CA THR A 62 10.04 10.51 -11.04
C THR A 62 8.60 10.14 -11.33
N VAL A 63 7.71 10.34 -10.36
CA VAL A 63 6.30 10.00 -10.46
C VAL A 63 5.48 11.27 -10.45
N LEU A 64 4.47 11.38 -11.33
CA LEU A 64 3.55 12.51 -11.28
C LEU A 64 2.77 12.49 -9.97
N SER A 65 2.71 13.61 -9.26
CA SER A 65 1.91 13.71 -8.03
C SER A 65 0.41 13.72 -8.33
N LYS A 66 0.04 14.24 -9.50
CA LYS A 66 -1.36 14.59 -9.86
C LYS A 66 -2.06 15.42 -8.79
N GLY A 67 -1.28 16.27 -8.11
CA GLY A 67 -1.78 17.19 -7.08
C GLY A 67 -1.99 16.55 -5.71
N VAL A 68 -1.49 15.32 -5.48
CA VAL A 68 -1.53 14.66 -4.17
C VAL A 68 -0.15 14.14 -3.75
N ASN A 69 0.13 14.23 -2.45
CA ASN A 69 1.31 13.65 -1.80
C ASN A 69 0.85 12.64 -0.73
N VAL A 70 1.53 11.50 -0.64
CA VAL A 70 1.18 10.43 0.29
C VAL A 70 2.23 10.29 1.39
N THR A 71 1.79 9.99 2.61
CA THR A 71 2.67 9.60 3.72
C THR A 71 2.08 8.40 4.44
N ILE A 72 2.88 7.35 4.62
CA ILE A 72 2.52 6.16 5.39
C ILE A 72 2.97 6.39 6.83
N ILE A 73 2.10 6.10 7.81
CA ILE A 73 2.34 6.35 9.25
C ILE A 73 1.95 5.12 10.07
N ASP A 74 2.24 5.17 11.38
CA ASP A 74 1.90 4.15 12.37
C ASP A 74 2.52 2.79 12.08
N TYR A 75 3.73 2.62 12.62
CA TYR A 75 4.54 1.43 12.43
C TYR A 75 4.42 0.46 13.61
N THR A 76 3.37 0.57 14.42
CA THR A 76 3.21 -0.20 15.66
C THR A 76 3.29 -1.71 15.41
N LEU A 77 2.71 -2.20 14.31
CA LEU A 77 2.73 -3.62 13.95
C LEU A 77 3.81 -3.99 12.92
N SER A 78 4.60 -3.02 12.46
CA SER A 78 5.53 -3.22 11.37
C SER A 78 6.67 -4.17 11.72
N ARG A 79 7.36 -4.65 10.68
CA ARG A 79 8.59 -5.42 10.76
C ARG A 79 9.66 -4.81 9.87
N ILE A 80 10.88 -4.69 10.37
CA ILE A 80 12.00 -4.07 9.67
C ILE A 80 13.33 -4.69 10.11
N THR A 81 14.32 -4.74 9.23
CA THR A 81 15.70 -5.13 9.52
C THR A 81 16.61 -3.91 9.39
N ILE A 82 17.33 -3.55 10.44
CA ILE A 82 18.33 -2.46 10.43
C ILE A 82 19.61 -3.00 11.06
N ASN A 83 20.75 -2.87 10.35
CA ASN A 83 22.05 -3.39 10.81
C ASN A 83 21.97 -4.85 11.27
N ASP A 84 21.35 -5.71 10.45
CA ASP A 84 21.09 -7.13 10.72
C ASP A 84 20.22 -7.44 11.96
N CYS A 85 19.67 -6.41 12.62
CA CYS A 85 18.75 -6.56 13.75
C CYS A 85 17.31 -6.48 13.24
N CYS A 86 16.52 -7.52 13.52
CA CYS A 86 15.09 -7.56 13.20
C CYS A 86 14.26 -6.92 14.32
N TYR A 87 13.53 -5.86 13.98
CA TYR A 87 12.56 -5.20 14.86
C TYR A 87 11.16 -5.51 14.34
N PHE A 88 10.30 -6.06 15.20
CA PHE A 88 8.93 -6.40 14.84
C PHE A 88 8.06 -6.45 16.09
N ASN A 89 6.74 -6.29 15.91
CA ASN A 89 5.78 -6.60 16.95
C ASN A 89 5.33 -8.06 16.85
N ASP A 90 5.42 -8.81 17.95
CA ASP A 90 4.97 -10.20 17.97
C ASP A 90 3.46 -10.28 18.22
N LEU A 91 2.72 -10.65 17.17
CA LEU A 91 1.26 -10.83 17.22
C LEU A 91 0.86 -12.28 17.48
N SER A 92 1.79 -13.19 17.78
CA SER A 92 1.52 -14.63 17.87
C SER A 92 0.45 -15.02 18.91
N ARG A 93 0.22 -14.16 19.90
CA ARG A 93 -0.70 -14.35 21.04
C ARG A 93 -1.91 -13.41 21.03
N ASP A 94 -2.06 -12.56 20.02
CA ASP A 94 -3.16 -11.58 19.96
C ASP A 94 -4.41 -12.21 19.33
N GLU A 95 -5.15 -13.00 20.11
CA GLU A 95 -6.34 -13.69 19.60
C GLU A 95 -7.48 -12.74 19.20
N GLU A 96 -7.62 -11.62 19.92
CA GLU A 96 -8.67 -10.64 19.67
C GLU A 96 -8.55 -10.03 18.26
N LEU A 97 -7.32 -9.69 17.85
CA LEU A 97 -7.03 -9.16 16.51
C LEU A 97 -7.51 -10.11 15.40
N PHE A 98 -7.33 -11.43 15.56
CA PHE A 98 -7.66 -12.40 14.53
C PHE A 98 -9.10 -12.90 14.54
N GLN A 99 -9.79 -12.77 15.68
CA GLN A 99 -11.22 -13.12 15.83
C GLN A 99 -12.17 -11.99 15.44
N ALA A 100 -11.66 -10.75 15.36
CA ALA A 100 -12.45 -9.60 14.95
C ALA A 100 -13.09 -9.77 13.55
N THR A 101 -14.27 -9.19 13.37
CA THR A 101 -15.07 -9.27 12.13
C THR A 101 -15.77 -7.94 11.83
N GLY A 102 -16.33 -7.82 10.62
CA GLY A 102 -17.14 -6.64 10.22
C GLY A 102 -16.46 -5.67 9.26
N ASP A 103 -15.15 -5.80 9.02
CA ASP A 103 -14.42 -5.09 7.96
C ASP A 103 -13.39 -6.03 7.31
N TYR A 104 -13.12 -5.82 6.01
CA TYR A 104 -12.09 -6.54 5.26
C TYR A 104 -10.70 -6.43 5.90
N GLN A 105 -10.45 -5.39 6.69
CA GLN A 105 -9.22 -5.22 7.48
C GLN A 105 -8.94 -6.45 8.37
N TYR A 106 -9.98 -7.06 8.95
CA TYR A 106 -9.78 -8.22 9.82
C TYR A 106 -9.45 -9.50 9.03
N ASP A 107 -9.94 -9.61 7.79
CA ASP A 107 -9.51 -10.69 6.88
C ASP A 107 -8.03 -10.55 6.53
N VAL A 108 -7.54 -9.31 6.35
CA VAL A 108 -6.12 -9.04 6.08
C VAL A 108 -5.22 -9.55 7.21
N TYR A 109 -5.57 -9.32 8.48
CA TYR A 109 -4.79 -9.88 9.61
C TYR A 109 -4.72 -11.40 9.57
N ARG A 110 -5.83 -12.07 9.27
CA ARG A 110 -5.87 -13.54 9.12
C ARG A 110 -5.04 -14.02 7.93
N MET A 111 -5.13 -13.34 6.79
CA MET A 111 -4.33 -13.64 5.61
C MET A 111 -2.83 -13.52 5.90
N MET A 112 -2.40 -12.45 6.59
CA MET A 112 -1.00 -12.30 7.01
C MET A 112 -0.57 -13.40 7.98
N ARG A 113 -1.40 -13.73 8.98
CA ARG A 113 -1.08 -14.79 9.94
C ARG A 113 -0.85 -16.14 9.24
N ASN A 114 -1.68 -16.44 8.23
CA ASN A 114 -1.54 -17.64 7.40
C ASN A 114 -0.25 -17.59 6.57
N GLU A 115 0.03 -16.45 5.95
CA GLU A 115 1.24 -16.21 5.14
C GLU A 115 2.52 -16.44 5.94
N VAL A 116 2.64 -15.80 7.12
CA VAL A 116 3.84 -15.92 7.96
C VAL A 116 3.81 -17.15 8.88
N LYS A 117 2.76 -17.98 8.79
CA LYS A 117 2.55 -19.18 9.64
C LYS A 117 2.71 -18.87 11.14
N ASN A 118 2.15 -17.74 11.57
CA ASN A 118 2.28 -17.19 12.92
C ASN A 118 3.72 -16.85 13.39
N ASN A 119 4.72 -16.87 12.51
CA ASN A 119 6.09 -16.47 12.78
C ASN A 119 6.32 -15.00 12.36
N TRP A 120 5.99 -14.07 13.25
CA TRP A 120 6.03 -12.64 12.97
C TRP A 120 7.45 -12.05 12.85
N SER A 121 8.51 -12.77 13.23
CA SER A 121 9.88 -12.29 12.98
C SER A 121 10.34 -12.55 11.54
N SER A 122 9.70 -13.49 10.85
CA SER A 122 10.03 -13.82 9.46
C SER A 122 9.75 -12.65 8.52
N PHE A 123 10.54 -12.54 7.46
CA PHE A 123 10.29 -11.59 6.39
C PHE A 123 9.41 -12.25 5.33
N SER A 124 8.20 -11.73 5.14
CA SER A 124 7.35 -12.04 3.98
C SER A 124 6.81 -10.73 3.40
N PRO A 125 7.39 -10.20 2.31
CA PRO A 125 6.89 -8.98 1.67
C PRO A 125 5.48 -9.17 1.07
N LYS A 126 4.99 -10.42 0.98
CA LYS A 126 3.61 -10.72 0.61
C LYS A 126 2.61 -10.05 1.55
N THR A 127 2.95 -9.79 2.80
CA THR A 127 2.08 -9.05 3.73
C THR A 127 1.77 -7.63 3.25
N ASN A 128 2.73 -6.94 2.62
CA ASN A 128 2.50 -5.64 1.99
C ASN A 128 1.54 -5.76 0.79
N ILE A 129 1.63 -6.84 0.00
CA ILE A 129 0.70 -7.12 -1.10
C ILE A 129 -0.72 -7.36 -0.58
N ILE A 130 -0.86 -8.13 0.50
CA ILE A 130 -2.17 -8.38 1.14
C ILE A 130 -2.79 -7.03 1.56
N TRP A 131 -2.02 -6.15 2.20
CA TRP A 131 -2.49 -4.81 2.54
C TRP A 131 -2.80 -3.93 1.33
N LEU A 132 -1.98 -3.97 0.28
CA LEU A 132 -2.25 -3.25 -0.96
C LEU A 132 -3.57 -3.70 -1.59
N SER A 133 -3.91 -5.00 -1.53
CA SER A 133 -5.19 -5.50 -2.02
C SER A 133 -6.37 -4.88 -1.25
N TYR A 134 -6.26 -4.76 0.08
CA TYR A 134 -7.21 -4.02 0.91
C TYR A 134 -7.30 -2.54 0.52
N VAL A 135 -6.17 -1.85 0.39
CA VAL A 135 -6.16 -0.42 0.05
C VAL A 135 -6.82 -0.19 -1.31
N ILE A 136 -6.56 -1.05 -2.31
CA ILE A 136 -7.18 -0.96 -3.64
C ILE A 136 -8.70 -1.13 -3.56
N VAL A 137 -9.19 -2.13 -2.82
CA VAL A 137 -10.63 -2.34 -2.59
C VAL A 137 -11.25 -1.08 -1.96
N LYS A 138 -10.64 -0.55 -0.90
CA LYS A 138 -11.16 0.64 -0.22
C LYS A 138 -11.07 1.91 -1.08
N VAL A 139 -10.09 2.03 -1.97
CA VAL A 139 -10.00 3.11 -2.96
C VAL A 139 -11.13 3.03 -4.00
N LEU A 140 -11.61 1.84 -4.33
CA LEU A 140 -12.76 1.65 -5.22
C LEU A 140 -14.08 1.92 -4.51
N ASP A 141 -14.22 1.46 -3.26
CA ASP A 141 -15.53 1.37 -2.61
C ASP A 141 -15.81 2.45 -1.55
N SER A 142 -14.77 3.05 -0.95
CA SER A 142 -14.93 3.86 0.27
C SER A 142 -14.43 5.31 0.18
N VAL A 143 -13.52 5.63 -0.74
CA VAL A 143 -12.98 7.00 -0.84
C VAL A 143 -13.92 7.95 -1.59
N LYS A 144 -13.81 9.25 -1.30
CA LYS A 144 -14.70 10.28 -1.84
C LYS A 144 -14.11 10.94 -3.08
N TYR A 145 -14.91 11.09 -4.13
CA TYR A 145 -14.53 11.76 -5.39
C TYR A 145 -15.42 12.98 -5.66
N LYS A 146 -14.85 14.07 -6.21
CA LYS A 146 -15.60 15.27 -6.63
C LYS A 146 -16.21 15.11 -8.04
N SER A 147 -15.48 14.53 -8.98
CA SER A 147 -15.79 14.59 -10.42
C SER A 147 -15.97 13.20 -11.05
N ILE A 148 -16.92 12.42 -10.51
CA ILE A 148 -17.18 11.02 -10.90
C ILE A 148 -17.68 10.84 -12.34
N ASN A 149 -18.34 11.85 -12.91
CA ASN A 149 -18.96 11.75 -14.24
C ASN A 149 -17.97 11.98 -15.41
N THR A 150 -16.69 12.25 -15.11
CA THR A 150 -15.69 12.58 -16.12
C THR A 150 -15.15 11.33 -16.82
N LYS A 151 -14.75 11.46 -18.10
CA LYS A 151 -14.06 10.37 -18.85
C LYS A 151 -12.77 9.94 -18.14
N VAL A 152 -12.03 10.90 -17.59
CA VAL A 152 -10.81 10.65 -16.80
C VAL A 152 -11.13 9.77 -15.60
N HIS A 153 -12.20 10.06 -14.86
CA HIS A 153 -12.57 9.24 -13.72
C HIS A 153 -12.87 7.78 -14.12
N ARG A 154 -13.70 7.57 -15.16
CA ARG A 154 -13.99 6.20 -15.64
C ARG A 154 -12.74 5.46 -16.09
N MET A 155 -11.86 6.13 -16.83
CA MET A 155 -10.61 5.55 -17.32
C MET A 155 -9.71 5.07 -16.17
N TYR A 156 -9.51 5.89 -15.14
CA TYR A 156 -8.63 5.50 -14.03
C TYR A 156 -9.29 4.54 -13.05
N ILE A 157 -10.62 4.53 -12.91
CA ILE A 157 -11.31 3.45 -12.19
C ILE A 157 -11.03 2.10 -12.86
N ASN A 158 -11.08 2.03 -14.19
CA ASN A 158 -10.74 0.79 -14.91
C ASN A 158 -9.29 0.36 -14.66
N LYS A 159 -8.33 1.29 -14.66
CA LYS A 159 -6.93 0.98 -14.31
C LYS A 159 -6.76 0.47 -12.88
N ILE A 160 -7.52 1.01 -11.92
CA ILE A 160 -7.49 0.54 -10.53
C ILE A 160 -8.09 -0.88 -10.44
N LYS A 161 -9.17 -1.17 -11.19
CA LYS A 161 -9.75 -2.52 -11.28
C LYS A 161 -8.81 -3.53 -11.95
N GLU A 162 -8.12 -3.13 -13.01
CA GLU A 162 -7.07 -3.95 -13.64
C GLU A 162 -5.98 -4.30 -12.61
N LEU A 163 -5.52 -3.31 -11.84
CA LEU A 163 -4.56 -3.54 -10.76
C LEU A 163 -5.13 -4.46 -9.66
N GLN A 164 -6.39 -4.28 -9.26
CA GLN A 164 -7.08 -5.16 -8.30
C GLN A 164 -7.06 -6.63 -8.74
N ASN A 165 -7.25 -6.89 -10.03
CA ASN A 165 -7.29 -8.25 -10.58
C ASN A 165 -5.93 -8.95 -10.55
N ILE A 166 -4.83 -8.19 -10.54
CA ILE A 166 -3.47 -8.73 -10.61
C ILE A 166 -2.68 -8.56 -9.31
N ILE A 167 -3.11 -7.71 -8.36
CA ILE A 167 -2.28 -7.35 -7.20
C ILE A 167 -1.84 -8.58 -6.39
N MET A 168 -2.72 -9.57 -6.22
CA MET A 168 -2.44 -10.78 -5.45
C MET A 168 -1.48 -11.76 -6.13
N THR A 169 -1.20 -11.58 -7.42
CA THR A 169 -0.24 -12.42 -8.16
C THR A 169 1.22 -12.00 -7.93
N PHE A 170 1.46 -10.82 -7.36
CA PHE A 170 2.79 -10.36 -6.98
C PHE A 170 3.19 -10.91 -5.61
N GLU A 171 4.48 -11.18 -5.43
CA GLU A 171 5.08 -11.64 -4.17
C GLU A 171 5.55 -10.48 -3.28
N SER A 172 5.75 -9.29 -3.83
CA SER A 172 6.22 -8.11 -3.10
C SER A 172 5.79 -6.80 -3.75
N ALA A 173 5.75 -5.70 -2.97
CA ALA A 173 5.52 -4.37 -3.53
C ALA A 173 6.63 -3.97 -4.51
N SER A 174 7.86 -4.43 -4.30
CA SER A 174 8.98 -4.30 -5.24
C SER A 174 8.68 -4.93 -6.59
N GLN A 175 8.16 -6.17 -6.64
CA GLN A 175 7.76 -6.81 -7.89
C GLN A 175 6.63 -6.03 -8.58
N CYS A 176 5.63 -5.60 -7.80
CA CYS A 176 4.54 -4.76 -8.31
C CYS A 176 5.06 -3.42 -8.86
N ALA A 177 6.03 -2.79 -8.20
CA ALA A 177 6.67 -1.57 -8.66
C ALA A 177 7.43 -1.78 -9.98
N ASN A 178 8.20 -2.86 -10.12
CA ASN A 178 8.88 -3.16 -11.39
C ASN A 178 7.88 -3.27 -12.55
N TYR A 179 6.74 -3.95 -12.32
CA TYR A 179 5.65 -4.02 -13.29
C TYR A 179 5.02 -2.66 -13.62
N LEU A 180 4.65 -1.87 -12.60
CA LEU A 180 3.92 -0.60 -12.79
C LEU A 180 4.77 0.55 -13.38
N PHE A 181 6.09 0.43 -13.29
CA PHE A 181 7.04 1.43 -13.76
C PHE A 181 7.92 0.94 -14.90
N ASN A 182 7.68 -0.28 -15.41
CA ASN A 182 8.45 -0.93 -16.48
C ASN A 182 9.96 -0.91 -16.18
N LEU A 183 10.32 -1.29 -14.95
CA LEU A 183 11.71 -1.38 -14.51
C LEU A 183 12.17 -2.82 -14.75
N ASN A 184 13.28 -2.97 -15.47
CA ASN A 184 13.90 -4.26 -15.77
C ASN A 184 14.65 -4.81 -14.54
#